data_AF-A0A2D4LRA5-F1
#
_entry.id   AF-A0A2D4LRA5-F1
#
_cell.length_a   1.000
_cell.length_b   1.000
_cell.length_c   1.000
_cell.angle_alpha   90.00
_cell.angle_beta   90.00
_cell.angle_gamma   90.00
#
_symmetry.space_group_name_H-M   'P 1'
#
loop_
_entity.id
_entity.type
_entity.pdbx_description
1 polymer ?
#
loop_
_entity_poly.entity_id
_entity_poly.type
_entity_poly.pdbx_seq_one_letter_code
_entity_poly.pdbx_strand_id
1 'polypeptide(L)'
;WTEFLSCPICYNEFDENVHKPISLGCSHTVCQSCLSKLHRKACPFDQTAIHTDIDVLPVNFALLQLVGAQVPDRQALKLSNLGEDKHYEVAKKCVEDLALYLKPLSGSKGVASLNQSTLSRPMQRKLVTLVNCQLVEEEGRIRAMRAARSLGERTVTELILQHQNPQQLSANLWAAVRARGCQFLGPAMQEEALKLVLLALEDGSALSRKVLVLFVVQRLEPRFPQASKTSIGHVVQLLYRASCFKVTKRDEDSSLMQLKEEFRSYEALRREHDAQIVHIALEAGLRISPEQWSSLLYGDLAHKSHMQSIIDKLQSPESFAKSVQELTIVLQRTGDPANLNRLRPHLEFLANIDPNPGMLERRQSLTHSCFLLSPFFPLLP
;
A
#
# COMPACT_ATOMS: atom_id res chain seq x y z
N TRP A 1 -9.14 -12.85 -6.89
CA TRP A 1 -8.99 -11.69 -7.80
C TRP A 1 -8.50 -12.07 -9.18
N THR A 2 -7.77 -13.19 -9.36
CA THR A 2 -7.26 -13.62 -10.67
C THR A 2 -8.33 -14.21 -11.59
N GLU A 3 -9.38 -14.82 -11.05
CA GLU A 3 -10.53 -15.33 -11.81
C GLU A 3 -11.66 -14.30 -11.81
N PHE A 4 -11.41 -13.13 -12.40
CA PHE A 4 -12.35 -12.00 -12.40
C PHE A 4 -13.25 -11.93 -13.66
N LEU A 5 -13.05 -12.85 -14.61
CA LEU A 5 -13.84 -12.96 -15.85
C LEU A 5 -14.88 -14.09 -15.82
N SER A 6 -15.00 -14.79 -14.68
CA SER A 6 -15.95 -15.87 -14.50
C SER A 6 -16.87 -15.58 -13.32
N CYS A 7 -18.12 -16.03 -13.44
CA CYS A 7 -19.08 -15.94 -12.35
C CYS A 7 -18.65 -16.84 -11.19
N PRO A 8 -18.54 -16.32 -9.95
CA PRO A 8 -18.11 -17.11 -8.79
C PRO A 8 -19.14 -18.14 -8.30
N ILE A 9 -20.37 -18.14 -8.86
CA ILE A 9 -21.44 -19.07 -8.48
C ILE A 9 -21.54 -20.24 -9.47
N CYS A 10 -21.69 -19.94 -10.76
CA CYS A 10 -21.83 -20.98 -11.79
C CYS A 10 -20.50 -21.35 -12.47
N TYR A 11 -19.40 -20.65 -12.17
CA TYR A 11 -18.07 -20.85 -12.76
C TYR A 11 -17.99 -20.69 -14.29
N ASN A 12 -19.07 -20.25 -14.93
CA ASN A 12 -19.06 -19.92 -16.34
C ASN A 12 -18.38 -18.57 -16.57
N GLU A 13 -17.65 -18.46 -17.68
CA GLU A 13 -17.14 -17.19 -18.18
C GLU A 13 -18.30 -16.24 -18.49
N PHE A 14 -18.08 -14.95 -18.26
CA PHE A 14 -19.07 -13.94 -18.56
C PHE A 14 -19.28 -13.80 -20.07
N ASP A 15 -20.51 -13.50 -20.47
CA ASP A 15 -20.88 -13.32 -21.88
C ASP A 15 -21.98 -12.26 -22.05
N GLU A 16 -22.18 -11.79 -23.28
CA GLU A 16 -23.15 -10.75 -23.63
C GLU A 16 -24.62 -11.21 -23.62
N ASN A 17 -24.88 -12.51 -23.46
CA ASN A 17 -26.19 -13.13 -23.62
C ASN A 17 -26.77 -13.61 -22.28
N VAL A 18 -26.24 -14.70 -21.73
CA VAL A 18 -26.77 -15.44 -20.59
C VAL A 18 -26.03 -15.09 -19.31
N HIS A 19 -24.70 -15.08 -19.34
CA HIS A 19 -23.87 -14.83 -18.17
C HIS A 19 -23.39 -13.37 -18.11
N LYS A 20 -24.32 -12.42 -18.24
CA LYS A 20 -24.01 -10.98 -18.17
C LYS A 20 -23.46 -10.60 -16.79
N PRO A 21 -22.27 -10.00 -16.67
CA PRO A 21 -21.68 -9.65 -15.39
C PRO A 21 -22.41 -8.45 -14.78
N ILE A 22 -22.91 -8.59 -13.55
CA ILE A 22 -23.50 -7.51 -12.77
C ILE A 22 -22.70 -7.33 -11.49
N SER A 23 -22.10 -6.15 -11.34
CA SER A 23 -21.43 -5.75 -10.10
C SER A 23 -22.45 -5.27 -9.09
N LEU A 24 -22.32 -5.69 -7.83
CA LEU A 24 -23.12 -5.23 -6.72
C LEU A 24 -22.40 -4.10 -5.97
N GLY A 25 -23.11 -3.35 -5.12
CA GLY A 25 -22.53 -2.28 -4.31
C GLY A 25 -21.34 -2.74 -3.49
N CYS A 26 -21.39 -3.97 -2.97
CA CYS A 26 -20.30 -4.65 -2.27
C CYS A 26 -19.04 -4.94 -3.10
N SER A 27 -19.07 -4.67 -4.41
CA SER A 27 -18.01 -4.94 -5.40
C SER A 27 -17.76 -6.42 -5.68
N HIS A 28 -18.71 -7.29 -5.34
CA HIS A 28 -18.80 -8.63 -5.92
C HIS A 28 -19.53 -8.56 -7.27
N THR A 29 -19.00 -9.27 -8.26
CA THR A 29 -19.62 -9.40 -9.58
C THR A 29 -20.15 -10.81 -9.78
N VAL A 30 -21.43 -10.91 -10.13
CA VAL A 30 -22.15 -12.18 -10.35
C VAL A 30 -22.92 -12.09 -11.65
N CYS A 31 -23.10 -13.20 -12.38
CA CYS A 31 -23.85 -13.15 -13.61
C CYS A 31 -25.37 -12.96 -13.36
N GLN A 32 -26.06 -12.28 -14.27
CA GLN A 32 -27.49 -11.97 -14.17
C GLN A 32 -28.35 -13.24 -13.95
N SER A 33 -28.04 -14.34 -14.67
CA SER A 33 -28.73 -15.63 -14.53
C SER A 33 -28.61 -16.24 -13.11
N CYS A 34 -27.50 -16.00 -12.41
CA CYS A 34 -27.35 -16.45 -11.03
C CYS A 34 -28.03 -15.50 -10.04
N LEU A 35 -27.96 -14.19 -10.28
CA LEU A 35 -28.61 -13.20 -9.41
C LEU A 35 -30.14 -13.34 -9.41
N SER A 36 -30.76 -13.61 -10.57
CA SER A 36 -32.22 -13.80 -10.66
C SER A 36 -32.75 -15.02 -9.91
N LYS A 37 -31.87 -15.97 -9.58
CA LYS A 37 -32.20 -17.18 -8.81
C LYS A 37 -32.00 -17.01 -7.30
N LEU A 38 -31.52 -15.85 -6.84
CA LEU A 38 -31.33 -15.60 -5.43
C LEU A 38 -32.68 -15.46 -4.72
N HIS A 39 -32.92 -16.31 -3.71
CA HIS A 39 -34.11 -16.22 -2.88
C HIS A 39 -34.13 -15.01 -1.93
N ARG A 40 -32.94 -14.49 -1.58
CA ARG A 40 -32.77 -13.34 -0.69
C ARG A 40 -32.08 -12.21 -1.45
N LYS A 41 -32.57 -10.98 -1.28
CA LYS A 41 -31.92 -9.75 -1.79
C LYS A 41 -30.66 -9.39 -0.98
N ALA A 42 -29.68 -10.30 -0.99
CA ALA A 42 -28.40 -10.13 -0.32
C ALA A 42 -27.29 -10.78 -1.16
N CYS A 43 -26.09 -10.19 -1.11
CA CYS A 43 -24.92 -10.76 -1.73
C CYS A 43 -24.62 -12.15 -1.13
N PRO A 44 -24.41 -13.20 -1.95
CA PRO A 44 -24.18 -14.55 -1.45
C PRO A 44 -22.82 -14.74 -0.75
N PHE A 45 -21.90 -13.78 -0.87
CA PHE A 45 -20.54 -13.88 -0.33
C PHE A 45 -20.37 -13.17 1.01
N ASP A 46 -20.91 -11.95 1.14
CA ASP A 46 -20.74 -11.11 2.32
C ASP A 46 -22.06 -10.71 2.99
N GLN A 47 -23.19 -11.18 2.47
CA GLN A 47 -24.54 -10.92 2.98
C GLN A 47 -24.95 -9.44 2.98
N THR A 48 -24.22 -8.57 2.27
CA THR A 48 -24.60 -7.16 2.08
C THR A 48 -25.97 -7.10 1.38
N ALA A 49 -26.88 -6.30 1.91
CA ALA A 49 -28.21 -6.13 1.35
C ALA A 49 -28.14 -5.54 -0.07
N ILE A 50 -28.94 -6.08 -0.99
CA ILE A 50 -29.08 -5.55 -2.35
C ILE A 50 -30.32 -4.65 -2.37
N HIS A 51 -30.10 -3.34 -2.40
CA HIS A 51 -31.17 -2.35 -2.33
C HIS A 51 -31.80 -2.06 -3.69
N THR A 52 -31.01 -2.10 -4.76
CA THR A 52 -31.45 -1.85 -6.14
C THR A 52 -31.98 -3.14 -6.76
N ASP A 53 -33.02 -3.04 -7.60
CA ASP A 53 -33.48 -4.19 -8.36
C ASP A 53 -32.40 -4.66 -9.36
N ILE A 54 -32.23 -5.98 -9.49
CA ILE A 54 -31.21 -6.59 -10.35
C ILE A 54 -31.43 -6.21 -11.81
N ASP A 55 -32.68 -6.08 -12.24
CA ASP A 55 -33.04 -5.71 -13.61
C ASP A 55 -32.70 -4.25 -13.95
N VAL A 56 -32.46 -3.42 -12.94
CA VAL A 56 -32.06 -2.01 -13.09
C VAL A 56 -30.54 -1.84 -13.03
N LEU A 57 -29.82 -2.80 -12.44
CA LEU A 57 -28.37 -2.73 -12.35
C LEU A 57 -27.72 -2.89 -13.73
N PRO A 58 -26.80 -1.97 -14.11
CA PRO A 58 -26.14 -2.06 -15.39
C PRO A 58 -25.17 -3.23 -15.45
N VAL A 59 -25.03 -3.78 -16.65
CA VAL A 59 -24.03 -4.79 -16.98
C VAL A 59 -22.64 -4.15 -16.93
N ASN A 60 -21.68 -4.87 -16.35
CA ASN A 60 -20.29 -4.44 -16.29
C ASN A 60 -19.61 -4.67 -17.65
N PHE A 61 -19.70 -3.66 -18.52
CA PHE A 61 -19.11 -3.71 -19.84
C PHE A 61 -17.58 -3.75 -19.83
N ALA A 62 -16.93 -3.18 -18.80
CA ALA A 62 -15.49 -3.26 -18.66
C ALA A 62 -14.99 -4.72 -18.59
N LEU A 63 -15.75 -5.61 -17.94
CA LEU A 63 -15.46 -7.06 -17.95
C LEU A 63 -15.82 -7.72 -19.29
N LEU A 64 -16.92 -7.32 -19.93
CA LEU A 64 -17.33 -7.86 -21.23
C LEU A 64 -16.31 -7.55 -22.34
N GLN A 65 -15.69 -6.37 -22.33
CA GLN A 65 -14.62 -6.02 -23.27
C GLN A 65 -13.40 -6.95 -23.17
N LEU A 66 -13.17 -7.55 -22.00
CA LEU A 66 -12.02 -8.43 -21.75
C LEU A 66 -12.24 -9.85 -22.26
N VAL A 67 -13.50 -10.30 -22.31
CA VAL A 67 -13.89 -11.60 -22.91
C VAL A 67 -14.20 -11.47 -24.42
N GLY A 68 -14.00 -10.29 -25.01
CA GLY A 68 -14.14 -10.05 -26.45
C GLY A 68 -15.58 -9.79 -26.93
N ALA A 69 -16.52 -9.53 -26.02
CA ALA A 69 -17.89 -9.17 -26.37
C ALA A 69 -17.98 -7.76 -26.97
N GLN A 70 -18.98 -7.53 -27.82
CA GLN A 70 -19.23 -6.23 -28.43
C GLN A 70 -19.98 -5.33 -27.43
N VAL A 71 -19.31 -4.29 -26.95
CA VAL A 71 -19.93 -3.36 -26.01
C VAL A 71 -20.65 -2.23 -26.76
N PRO A 72 -21.93 -1.95 -26.45
CA PRO A 72 -22.64 -0.82 -27.03
C PRO A 72 -21.98 0.52 -26.68
N ASP A 73 -21.85 1.41 -27.67
CA ASP A 73 -21.26 2.75 -27.51
C ASP A 73 -22.03 3.64 -26.49
N ARG A 74 -23.32 3.35 -26.26
CA ARG A 74 -24.16 4.07 -25.31
C ARG A 74 -25.25 3.17 -24.77
N GLN A 75 -25.40 3.12 -23.44
CA GLN A 75 -26.56 2.52 -22.79
C GLN A 75 -27.34 3.66 -22.11
N ALA A 76 -28.56 3.93 -22.57
CA ALA A 76 -29.39 4.97 -21.95
C ALA A 76 -29.92 4.47 -20.60
N LEU A 77 -29.16 4.67 -19.52
CA LEU A 77 -29.71 4.60 -18.18
C LEU A 77 -30.53 5.87 -17.94
N LYS A 78 -31.72 5.73 -17.36
CA LYS A 78 -32.49 6.87 -16.87
C LYS A 78 -32.10 7.08 -15.41
N LEU A 79 -30.98 7.77 -15.13
CA LEU A 79 -30.78 8.27 -13.77
C LEU A 79 -31.78 9.40 -13.52
N SER A 80 -32.19 9.56 -12.26
CA SER A 80 -33.25 10.49 -11.85
C SER A 80 -32.95 11.96 -12.16
N ASN A 81 -31.70 12.32 -12.51
CA ASN A 81 -31.25 13.69 -12.78
C ASN A 81 -30.39 13.79 -14.07
N LEU A 82 -30.79 14.67 -15.00
CA LEU A 82 -30.14 14.93 -16.30
C LEU A 82 -28.64 15.34 -16.23
N GLY A 83 -28.17 15.84 -15.08
CA GLY A 83 -26.76 16.21 -14.86
C GLY A 83 -25.89 15.04 -14.38
N GLU A 84 -26.47 14.10 -13.64
CA GLU A 84 -25.76 12.92 -13.12
C GLU A 84 -25.43 11.92 -14.24
N ASP A 85 -26.26 11.84 -15.27
CA ASP A 85 -26.06 10.99 -16.45
C ASP A 85 -24.71 11.28 -17.14
N LYS A 86 -24.35 12.56 -17.34
CA LYS A 86 -23.11 12.91 -18.05
C LYS A 86 -21.86 12.48 -17.29
N HIS A 87 -21.86 12.64 -15.97
CA HIS A 87 -20.71 12.27 -15.14
C HIS A 87 -20.58 10.77 -14.97
N TYR A 88 -21.72 10.08 -14.83
CA TYR A 88 -21.76 8.64 -14.81
C TYR A 88 -21.13 8.06 -16.09
N GLU A 89 -21.51 8.54 -17.27
CA GLU A 89 -20.98 8.04 -18.54
C GLU A 89 -19.46 8.27 -18.67
N VAL A 90 -18.96 9.44 -18.24
CA VAL A 90 -17.51 9.70 -18.24
C VAL A 90 -16.78 8.77 -17.28
N ALA A 91 -17.27 8.61 -16.05
CA ALA A 91 -16.65 7.74 -15.06
C ALA A 91 -16.65 6.26 -15.51
N LYS A 92 -17.79 5.80 -16.05
CA LYS A 92 -17.94 4.46 -16.64
C LYS A 92 -16.92 4.23 -17.75
N LYS A 93 -16.85 5.15 -18.72
CA LYS A 93 -15.89 5.06 -19.83
C LYS A 93 -14.44 5.01 -19.34
N CYS A 94 -14.07 5.83 -18.35
CA CYS A 94 -12.74 5.76 -17.76
C CYS A 94 -12.42 4.39 -17.14
N VAL A 95 -13.38 3.75 -16.46
CA VAL A 95 -13.19 2.40 -15.90
C VAL A 95 -13.06 1.35 -17.00
N GLU A 96 -13.82 1.47 -18.08
CA GLU A 96 -13.72 0.61 -19.27
C GLU A 96 -12.35 0.75 -19.96
N ASP A 97 -11.90 1.98 -20.23
CA ASP A 97 -10.60 2.26 -20.84
C ASP A 97 -9.45 1.68 -19.99
N LEU A 98 -9.52 1.83 -18.67
CA LEU A 98 -8.56 1.24 -17.74
C LEU A 98 -8.58 -0.29 -17.75
N ALA A 99 -9.75 -0.90 -17.84
CA ALA A 99 -9.87 -2.35 -17.81
C ALA A 99 -9.06 -2.99 -18.95
N LEU A 100 -8.90 -2.31 -20.08
CA LEU A 100 -8.12 -2.80 -21.24
C LEU A 100 -6.67 -3.17 -20.88
N TYR A 101 -6.07 -2.56 -19.85
CA TYR A 101 -4.73 -2.95 -19.36
C TYR A 101 -4.70 -4.36 -18.72
N LEU A 102 -5.86 -4.95 -18.44
CA LEU A 102 -6.02 -6.33 -17.98
C LEU A 102 -6.14 -7.35 -19.12
N LYS A 103 -6.26 -6.93 -20.40
CA LYS A 103 -6.37 -7.85 -21.57
C LYS A 103 -5.26 -8.92 -21.67
N PRO A 104 -3.98 -8.66 -21.34
CA PRO A 104 -2.97 -9.71 -21.36
C PRO A 104 -3.29 -10.90 -20.43
N LEU A 105 -4.20 -10.72 -19.47
CA LEU A 105 -4.67 -11.76 -18.54
C LEU A 105 -5.93 -12.50 -19.05
N SER A 106 -6.61 -12.01 -20.09
CA SER A 106 -7.81 -12.64 -20.65
C SER A 106 -7.51 -13.70 -21.72
N GLY A 107 -6.23 -13.97 -21.99
CA GLY A 107 -5.79 -15.05 -22.87
C GLY A 107 -6.08 -16.43 -22.29
N SER A 108 -6.76 -17.25 -23.10
CA SER A 108 -7.25 -18.62 -22.82
C SER A 108 -6.35 -19.48 -21.93
N LYS A 109 -7.00 -20.26 -21.05
CA LYS A 109 -6.40 -21.30 -20.21
C LYS A 109 -5.38 -22.13 -21.03
N GLY A 110 -4.10 -22.01 -20.71
CA GLY A 110 -3.08 -23.00 -21.09
C GLY A 110 -2.01 -22.59 -22.10
N VAL A 111 -2.00 -21.37 -22.63
CA VAL A 111 -0.83 -20.85 -23.37
C VAL A 111 -0.36 -19.58 -22.69
N ALA A 112 0.76 -19.66 -21.97
CA ALA A 112 1.44 -18.49 -21.44
C ALA A 112 1.83 -17.59 -22.62
N SER A 113 0.97 -16.64 -22.98
CA SER A 113 1.35 -15.57 -23.88
C SER A 113 2.52 -14.85 -23.23
N LEU A 114 3.66 -14.86 -23.92
CA LEU A 114 4.92 -14.21 -23.53
C LEU A 114 4.80 -12.68 -23.41
N ASN A 115 3.61 -12.12 -23.62
CA ASN A 115 3.31 -10.72 -23.41
C ASN A 115 3.19 -10.45 -21.91
N GLN A 116 4.33 -10.15 -21.27
CA GLN A 116 4.36 -9.59 -19.92
C GLN A 116 3.39 -8.41 -19.87
N SER A 117 2.41 -8.48 -18.97
CA SER A 117 1.52 -7.34 -18.71
C SER A 117 2.36 -6.11 -18.36
N THR A 118 1.99 -4.96 -18.92
CA THR A 118 2.61 -3.66 -18.63
C THR A 118 2.46 -3.27 -17.15
N LEU A 119 1.42 -3.79 -16.49
CA LEU A 119 1.13 -3.52 -15.09
C LEU A 119 1.68 -4.61 -14.18
N SER A 120 2.25 -4.20 -13.04
CA SER A 120 2.64 -5.13 -11.98
C SER A 120 1.41 -5.84 -11.38
N ARG A 121 1.60 -7.04 -10.79
CA ARG A 121 0.51 -7.76 -10.12
C ARG A 121 -0.23 -6.93 -9.05
N PRO A 122 0.45 -6.14 -8.18
CA PRO A 122 -0.24 -5.24 -7.25
C PRO A 122 -1.11 -4.19 -7.93
N MET A 123 -0.69 -3.66 -9.08
CA MET A 123 -1.47 -2.70 -9.86
C MET A 123 -2.70 -3.37 -10.48
N GLN A 124 -2.52 -4.52 -11.14
CA GLN A 124 -3.62 -5.32 -11.70
C GLN A 124 -4.69 -5.64 -10.65
N ARG A 125 -4.27 -6.09 -9.45
CA ARG A 125 -5.21 -6.40 -8.36
C ARG A 125 -6.06 -5.20 -7.97
N LYS A 126 -5.45 -4.02 -7.81
CA LYS A 126 -6.16 -2.78 -7.45
C LYS A 126 -7.07 -2.32 -8.59
N LEU A 127 -6.67 -2.54 -9.83
CA LEU A 127 -7.47 -2.21 -11.00
C LEU A 127 -8.70 -3.11 -11.10
N VAL A 128 -8.57 -4.43 -10.87
CA VAL A 128 -9.71 -5.34 -10.77
C VAL A 128 -10.68 -4.90 -9.66
N THR A 129 -10.18 -4.39 -8.53
CA THR A 129 -11.04 -3.83 -7.48
C THR A 129 -11.85 -2.63 -7.99
N LEU A 130 -11.24 -1.71 -8.74
CA LEU A 130 -11.96 -0.57 -9.33
C LEU A 130 -13.00 -1.03 -10.36
N VAL A 131 -12.64 -1.96 -11.24
CA VAL A 131 -13.53 -2.49 -12.30
C VAL A 131 -14.80 -3.11 -11.75
N ASN A 132 -14.73 -3.75 -10.58
CA ASN A 132 -15.89 -4.37 -9.95
C ASN A 132 -16.78 -3.40 -9.15
N CYS A 133 -16.51 -2.10 -9.14
CA CYS A 133 -17.34 -1.13 -8.41
C CYS A 133 -18.62 -0.78 -9.18
N GLN A 134 -19.79 -0.90 -8.53
CA GLN A 134 -21.08 -0.54 -9.12
C GLN A 134 -21.39 0.96 -8.98
N LEU A 135 -21.14 1.75 -10.02
CA LEU A 135 -21.20 3.21 -9.96
C LEU A 135 -22.61 3.80 -9.81
N VAL A 136 -23.67 3.05 -10.11
CA VAL A 136 -25.05 3.52 -9.90
C VAL A 136 -25.43 3.50 -8.41
N GLU A 137 -24.76 2.69 -7.60
CA GLU A 137 -25.00 2.58 -6.16
C GLU A 137 -24.05 3.47 -5.35
N GLU A 138 -24.54 4.06 -4.27
CA GLU A 138 -23.74 4.93 -3.41
C GLU A 138 -22.55 4.19 -2.79
N GLU A 139 -22.79 3.01 -2.24
CA GLU A 139 -21.72 2.16 -1.70
C GLU A 139 -20.65 1.83 -2.75
N GLY A 140 -21.06 1.55 -3.99
CA GLY A 140 -20.15 1.25 -5.08
C GLY A 140 -19.30 2.46 -5.48
N ARG A 141 -19.86 3.68 -5.46
CA ARG A 141 -19.10 4.93 -5.66
C ARG A 141 -18.07 5.18 -4.56
N ILE A 142 -18.43 4.93 -3.29
CA ILE A 142 -17.50 5.05 -2.16
C ILE A 142 -16.32 4.08 -2.34
N ARG A 143 -16.60 2.83 -2.70
CA ARG A 143 -15.57 1.82 -2.98
C ARG A 143 -14.71 2.21 -4.19
N ALA A 144 -15.31 2.77 -5.25
CA ALA A 144 -14.58 3.25 -6.43
C ALA A 144 -13.59 4.36 -6.08
N MET A 145 -13.98 5.34 -5.25
CA MET A 145 -13.08 6.42 -4.81
C MET A 145 -11.89 5.89 -4.02
N ARG A 146 -12.11 4.91 -3.13
CA ARG A 146 -11.02 4.24 -2.41
C ARG A 146 -10.11 3.45 -3.34
N ALA A 147 -10.68 2.73 -4.31
CA ALA A 147 -9.93 1.98 -5.30
C ALA A 147 -9.07 2.92 -6.17
N ALA A 148 -9.62 4.07 -6.59
CA ALA A 148 -8.90 5.11 -7.33
C ALA A 148 -7.73 5.69 -6.52
N ARG A 149 -7.95 6.07 -5.25
CA ARG A 149 -6.87 6.51 -4.35
C ARG A 149 -5.77 5.46 -4.24
N SER A 150 -6.16 4.21 -4.02
CA SER A 150 -5.27 3.05 -3.88
C SER A 150 -4.43 2.79 -5.14
N LEU A 151 -5.02 2.98 -6.33
CA LEU A 151 -4.32 2.93 -7.62
C LEU A 151 -3.31 4.06 -7.78
N GLY A 152 -3.69 5.31 -7.45
CA GLY A 152 -2.79 6.46 -7.50
C GLY A 152 -1.58 6.29 -6.58
N GLU A 153 -1.80 5.86 -5.34
CA GLU A 153 -0.74 5.62 -4.37
C GLU A 153 0.23 4.53 -4.84
N ARG A 154 -0.31 3.46 -5.43
CA ARG A 154 0.53 2.42 -6.04
C ARG A 154 1.31 2.94 -7.23
N THR A 155 0.69 3.80 -8.07
CA THR A 155 1.32 4.37 -9.25
C THR A 155 2.55 5.19 -8.86
N VAL A 156 2.43 6.06 -7.85
CA VAL A 156 3.57 6.82 -7.32
C VAL A 156 4.68 5.91 -6.83
N THR A 157 4.32 4.83 -6.13
CA THR A 157 5.32 3.85 -5.65
C THR A 157 6.07 3.19 -6.81
N GLU A 158 5.38 2.77 -7.88
CA GLU A 158 6.01 2.20 -9.08
C GLU A 158 6.92 3.22 -9.76
N LEU A 159 6.47 4.47 -9.91
CA LEU A 159 7.27 5.54 -10.51
C LEU A 159 8.55 5.82 -9.71
N ILE A 160 8.47 5.88 -8.38
CA ILE A 160 9.67 6.05 -7.53
C ILE A 160 10.62 4.87 -7.71
N LEU A 161 10.11 3.63 -7.75
CA LEU A 161 10.93 2.44 -7.94
C LEU A 161 11.67 2.44 -9.28
N GLN A 162 11.06 2.93 -10.36
CA GLN A 162 11.73 3.05 -11.67
C GLN A 162 12.92 4.02 -11.64
N HIS A 163 12.90 5.01 -10.75
CA HIS A 163 14.00 5.97 -10.58
C HIS A 163 15.01 5.56 -9.49
N GLN A 164 14.77 4.43 -8.81
CA GLN A 164 15.63 3.96 -7.74
C GLN A 164 16.66 2.96 -8.29
N ASN A 165 17.95 3.26 -8.13
CA ASN A 165 19.02 2.35 -8.53
C ASN A 165 19.10 1.15 -7.55
N PRO A 166 18.79 -0.09 -8.00
CA PRO A 166 18.77 -1.25 -7.11
C PRO A 166 20.17 -1.67 -6.64
N GLN A 167 21.21 -1.45 -7.44
CA GLN A 167 22.59 -1.81 -7.08
C GLN A 167 23.14 -0.95 -5.93
N GLN A 168 22.67 0.30 -5.80
CA GLN A 168 23.12 1.22 -4.73
C GLN A 168 22.16 1.28 -3.53
N LEU A 169 21.03 0.56 -3.57
CA LEU A 169 19.97 0.66 -2.55
C LEU A 169 20.47 0.40 -1.12
N SER A 170 21.19 -0.71 -0.92
CA SER A 170 21.74 -1.06 0.39
C SER A 170 22.77 -0.03 0.89
N ALA A 171 23.65 0.44 0.00
CA ALA A 171 24.64 1.47 0.34
C ALA A 171 23.97 2.79 0.76
N ASN A 172 22.95 3.21 0.03
CA ASN A 172 22.17 4.42 0.32
C ASN A 172 21.41 4.30 1.64
N LEU A 173 20.81 3.13 1.93
CA LEU A 173 20.16 2.86 3.20
C LEU A 173 21.15 3.04 4.36
N TRP A 174 22.29 2.37 4.31
CA TRP A 174 23.25 2.43 5.41
C TRP A 174 23.92 3.80 5.54
N ALA A 175 24.08 4.54 4.43
CA ALA A 175 24.49 5.94 4.48
C ALA A 175 23.45 6.81 5.21
N ALA A 176 22.15 6.64 4.93
CA ALA A 176 21.08 7.36 5.60
C ALA A 176 20.97 7.04 7.11
N VAL A 177 21.21 5.78 7.49
CA VAL A 177 21.29 5.35 8.90
C VAL A 177 22.49 6.00 9.60
N ARG A 178 23.68 5.96 8.99
CA ARG A 178 24.89 6.57 9.56
C ARG A 178 24.80 8.10 9.67
N ALA A 179 24.17 8.76 8.70
CA ALA A 179 23.96 10.21 8.73
C ALA A 179 23.13 10.69 9.94
N ARG A 180 22.37 9.78 10.58
CA ARG A 180 21.58 10.05 11.79
C ARG A 180 22.30 9.66 13.09
N GLY A 181 23.59 9.33 13.02
CA GLY A 181 24.38 8.84 14.14
C GLY A 181 23.98 7.44 14.59
N CYS A 182 23.31 6.68 13.73
CA CYS A 182 22.85 5.32 13.99
C CYS A 182 23.72 4.30 13.25
N GLN A 183 23.65 3.04 13.66
CA GLN A 183 24.36 1.95 12.98
C GLN A 183 23.58 0.64 13.10
N PHE A 184 23.61 -0.14 12.02
CA PHE A 184 23.22 -1.54 12.00
C PHE A 184 24.48 -2.39 11.80
N LEU A 185 24.69 -3.38 12.65
CA LEU A 185 25.94 -4.14 12.72
C LEU A 185 25.94 -5.42 11.88
N GLY A 186 24.85 -5.67 11.14
CA GLY A 186 24.57 -6.96 10.50
C GLY A 186 23.69 -7.85 11.38
N PRO A 187 22.98 -8.84 10.80
CA PRO A 187 21.92 -9.58 11.49
C PRO A 187 22.31 -10.18 12.84
N ALA A 188 23.37 -11.01 12.86
CA ALA A 188 23.78 -11.74 14.06
C ALA A 188 24.32 -10.82 15.17
N MET A 189 25.19 -9.87 14.81
CA MET A 189 25.79 -8.95 15.78
C MET A 189 24.76 -7.97 16.35
N GLN A 190 23.80 -7.52 15.53
CA GLN A 190 22.74 -6.63 15.97
C GLN A 190 21.79 -7.33 16.96
N GLU A 191 21.40 -8.57 16.66
CA GLU A 191 20.57 -9.38 17.55
C GLU A 191 21.21 -9.53 18.94
N GLU A 192 22.49 -9.90 19.00
CA GLU A 192 23.19 -10.06 20.28
C GLU A 192 23.34 -8.72 21.02
N ALA A 193 23.63 -7.63 20.31
CA ALA A 193 23.69 -6.30 20.91
C ALA A 193 22.36 -5.89 21.54
N LEU A 194 21.22 -6.14 20.87
CA LEU A 194 19.89 -5.85 21.41
C LEU A 194 19.55 -6.73 22.62
N LYS A 195 19.90 -8.02 22.60
CA LYS A 195 19.72 -8.92 23.75
C LYS A 195 20.54 -8.45 24.97
N LEU A 196 21.76 -7.95 24.76
CA LEU A 196 22.57 -7.40 25.84
C LEU A 196 22.04 -6.07 26.38
N VAL A 197 21.46 -5.21 25.52
CA VAL A 197 20.75 -4.00 25.98
C VAL A 197 19.54 -4.39 26.83
N LEU A 198 18.78 -5.39 26.40
CA LEU A 198 17.63 -5.89 27.13
C LEU A 198 18.04 -6.47 28.49
N LEU A 199 19.05 -7.34 28.53
CA LEU A 199 19.60 -7.90 29.77
C LEU A 199 20.00 -6.82 30.79
N ALA A 200 20.47 -5.66 30.32
CA ALA A 200 20.90 -4.57 31.19
C ALA A 200 19.74 -3.71 31.74
N LEU A 201 18.55 -3.76 31.13
CA LEU A 201 17.48 -2.79 31.37
C LEU A 201 16.07 -3.41 31.53
N GLU A 202 15.90 -4.72 31.33
CA GLU A 202 14.61 -5.41 31.39
C GLU A 202 13.99 -5.43 32.79
N ASP A 203 14.82 -5.39 33.83
CA ASP A 203 14.39 -5.24 35.23
C ASP A 203 13.94 -3.81 35.57
N GLY A 204 14.08 -2.88 34.63
CA GLY A 204 13.79 -1.46 34.81
C GLY A 204 14.96 -0.67 35.40
N SER A 205 16.18 -1.21 35.38
CA SER A 205 17.39 -0.47 35.69
C SER A 205 17.51 0.80 34.85
N ALA A 206 18.03 1.86 35.46
CA ALA A 206 18.27 3.15 34.82
C ALA A 206 19.78 3.39 34.70
N LEU A 207 20.32 3.28 33.49
CA LEU A 207 21.76 3.39 33.24
C LEU A 207 22.09 4.64 32.44
N SER A 208 23.24 5.25 32.69
CA SER A 208 23.75 6.28 31.78
C SER A 208 24.19 5.64 30.46
N ARG A 209 24.19 6.42 29.37
CA ARG A 209 24.66 5.95 28.06
C ARG A 209 26.05 5.31 28.13
N LYS A 210 26.98 5.94 28.86
CA LYS A 210 28.36 5.45 29.01
C LYS A 210 28.39 4.06 29.65
N VAL A 211 27.63 3.86 30.72
CA VAL A 211 27.56 2.59 31.46
C VAL A 211 26.93 1.50 30.59
N LEU A 212 25.81 1.78 29.94
CA LEU A 212 25.14 0.83 29.04
C LEU A 212 26.05 0.39 27.88
N VAL A 213 26.70 1.34 27.21
CA VAL A 213 27.63 1.03 26.11
C VAL A 213 28.79 0.16 26.59
N LEU A 214 29.38 0.45 27.75
CA LEU A 214 30.45 -0.38 28.32
C LEU A 214 29.97 -1.79 28.65
N PHE A 215 28.78 -1.92 29.26
CA PHE A 215 28.19 -3.23 29.58
C PHE A 215 28.06 -4.11 28.34
N VAL A 216 27.55 -3.55 27.24
CA VAL A 216 27.33 -4.27 25.98
C VAL A 216 28.65 -4.61 25.30
N VAL A 217 29.58 -3.66 25.15
CA VAL A 217 30.87 -3.89 24.47
C VAL A 217 31.66 -5.01 25.14
N GLN A 218 31.79 -4.98 26.47
CA GLN A 218 32.56 -5.98 27.23
C GLN A 218 32.05 -7.41 27.04
N ARG A 219 30.74 -7.58 26.77
CA ARG A 219 30.11 -8.89 26.56
C ARG A 219 30.06 -9.30 25.09
N LEU A 220 30.03 -8.33 24.18
CA LEU A 220 29.90 -8.57 22.74
C LEU A 220 31.27 -8.79 22.06
N GLU A 221 32.29 -8.04 22.45
CA GLU A 221 33.64 -8.06 21.86
C GLU A 221 34.29 -9.46 21.79
N PRO A 222 34.17 -10.34 22.82
CA PRO A 222 34.75 -11.69 22.75
C PRO A 222 34.21 -12.55 21.59
N ARG A 223 32.97 -12.30 21.14
CA ARG A 223 32.35 -13.01 20.01
C ARG A 223 32.44 -12.22 18.70
N PHE A 224 32.47 -10.90 18.79
CA PHE A 224 32.52 -9.98 17.65
C PHE A 224 33.63 -8.93 17.87
N PRO A 225 34.89 -9.24 17.49
CA PRO A 225 36.04 -8.38 17.77
C PRO A 225 35.97 -6.96 17.18
N GLN A 226 35.11 -6.75 16.18
CA GLN A 226 34.82 -5.45 15.59
C GLN A 226 33.88 -4.56 16.44
N ALA A 227 33.37 -5.06 17.57
CA ALA A 227 32.56 -4.29 18.50
C ALA A 227 33.39 -3.16 19.12
N SER A 228 32.84 -1.94 19.15
CA SER A 228 33.51 -0.80 19.76
C SER A 228 32.52 0.07 20.52
N LYS A 229 33.02 0.90 21.44
CA LYS A 229 32.19 1.88 22.16
C LYS A 229 31.42 2.79 21.20
N THR A 230 32.04 3.15 20.08
CA THR A 230 31.42 4.00 19.05
C THR A 230 30.30 3.26 18.32
N SER A 231 30.55 2.06 17.82
CA SER A 231 29.54 1.30 17.06
C SER A 231 28.34 0.91 17.91
N ILE A 232 28.56 0.50 19.16
CA ILE A 232 27.49 0.23 20.12
C ILE A 232 26.78 1.51 20.57
N GLY A 233 27.51 2.61 20.73
CA GLY A 233 26.91 3.93 20.96
C GLY A 233 25.90 4.32 19.88
N HIS A 234 26.19 4.01 18.61
CA HIS A 234 25.29 4.24 17.49
C HIS A 234 24.08 3.27 17.46
N VAL A 235 24.22 2.03 17.95
CA VAL A 235 23.06 1.14 18.15
C VAL A 235 22.14 1.69 19.25
N VAL A 236 22.70 2.14 20.37
CA VAL A 236 21.93 2.79 21.44
C VAL A 236 21.29 4.09 20.93
N GLN A 237 21.95 4.84 20.04
CA GLN A 237 21.37 6.00 19.38
C GLN A 237 20.14 5.64 18.55
N LEU A 238 20.16 4.50 17.85
CA LEU A 238 19.02 4.05 17.06
C LEU A 238 17.81 3.76 17.94
N LEU A 239 17.99 3.05 19.06
CA LEU A 239 16.94 2.81 20.05
C LEU A 239 16.44 4.11 20.72
N TYR A 240 17.32 5.08 20.92
CA TYR A 240 16.94 6.40 21.42
C TYR A 240 16.04 7.14 20.42
N ARG A 241 16.39 7.13 19.12
CA ARG A 241 15.55 7.74 18.07
C ARG A 241 14.20 7.03 17.95
N ALA A 242 14.20 5.71 18.11
CA ALA A 242 13.01 4.87 18.17
C ALA A 242 12.15 5.11 19.43
N SER A 243 12.55 6.05 20.30
CA SER A 243 11.82 6.41 21.52
C SER A 243 11.63 5.23 22.49
N CYS A 244 12.58 4.28 22.51
CA CYS A 244 12.53 3.11 23.38
C CYS A 244 12.80 3.44 24.87
N PHE A 245 13.39 4.60 25.15
CA PHE A 245 13.82 4.96 26.50
C PHE A 245 12.95 6.03 27.14
N LYS A 246 12.71 5.87 28.45
CA LYS A 246 12.39 6.97 29.36
C LYS A 246 13.71 7.59 29.82
N VAL A 247 13.87 8.89 29.59
CA VAL A 247 15.12 9.61 29.87
C VAL A 247 14.92 10.52 31.06
N THR A 248 15.71 10.31 32.12
CA THR A 248 15.69 11.12 33.33
C THR A 248 16.93 12.00 33.37
N LYS A 249 16.73 13.32 33.29
CA LYS A 249 17.80 14.30 33.46
C LYS A 249 18.16 14.39 34.95
N ARG A 250 19.45 14.56 35.23
CA ARG A 250 19.99 14.78 36.59
C ARG A 250 20.81 16.06 36.55
N ASP A 251 20.69 16.88 37.58
CA ASP A 251 21.47 18.12 37.67
C ASP A 251 22.96 17.78 37.83
N GLU A 252 23.80 18.43 37.02
CA GLU A 252 25.26 18.26 36.99
C GLU A 252 25.80 16.83 36.73
N ASP A 253 24.94 15.87 36.33
CA ASP A 253 25.35 14.49 36.02
C ASP A 253 24.73 13.97 34.70
N SER A 254 25.25 12.87 34.17
CA SER A 254 24.77 12.21 32.96
C SER A 254 23.31 11.76 33.11
N SER A 255 22.51 12.00 32.07
CA SER A 255 21.13 11.50 32.02
C SER A 255 21.08 9.98 32.10
N LEU A 256 20.06 9.47 32.78
CA LEU A 256 19.78 8.05 32.87
C LEU A 256 18.75 7.65 31.83
N MET A 257 18.89 6.43 31.32
CA MET A 257 18.04 5.82 30.31
C MET A 257 17.48 4.53 30.89
N GLN A 258 16.16 4.42 30.91
CA GLN A 258 15.42 3.24 31.32
C GLN A 258 14.58 2.76 30.13
N LEU A 259 14.53 1.45 29.90
CA LEU A 259 13.67 0.91 28.86
C LEU A 259 12.19 1.03 29.28
N LYS A 260 11.36 1.58 28.39
CA LYS A 260 9.90 1.63 28.64
C LYS A 260 9.35 0.20 28.75
N GLU A 261 8.30 0.02 29.52
CA GLU A 261 7.77 -1.29 29.90
C GLU A 261 7.39 -2.13 28.69
N GLU A 262 6.76 -1.52 27.70
CA GLU A 262 6.33 -2.15 26.44
C GLU A 262 7.50 -2.70 25.60
N PHE A 263 8.74 -2.25 25.83
CA PHE A 263 9.93 -2.68 25.09
C PHE A 263 10.82 -3.65 25.89
N ARG A 264 10.40 -4.12 27.06
CA ARG A 264 11.15 -5.09 27.90
C ARG A 264 11.01 -6.54 27.46
N SER A 265 10.78 -6.76 26.17
CA SER A 265 10.88 -8.08 25.53
C SER A 265 11.67 -7.93 24.24
N TYR A 266 12.42 -8.96 23.87
CA TYR A 266 13.23 -8.92 22.65
C TYR A 266 12.36 -8.65 21.42
N GLU A 267 11.20 -9.31 21.31
CA GLU A 267 10.27 -9.13 20.18
C GLU A 267 9.80 -7.68 20.03
N ALA A 268 9.38 -7.03 21.13
CA ALA A 268 8.92 -5.65 21.08
C ALA A 268 10.05 -4.67 20.78
N LEU A 269 11.20 -4.83 21.45
CA LEU A 269 12.38 -3.98 21.22
C LEU A 269 12.89 -4.11 19.80
N ARG A 270 12.96 -5.34 19.28
CA ARG A 270 13.42 -5.64 17.92
C ARG A 270 12.46 -5.05 16.89
N ARG A 271 11.15 -5.19 17.10
CA ARG A 271 10.15 -4.60 16.22
C ARG A 271 10.27 -3.08 16.14
N GLU A 272 10.48 -2.41 17.27
CA GLU A 272 10.63 -0.94 17.30
C GLU A 272 11.96 -0.50 16.67
N HIS A 273 13.03 -1.25 16.90
CA HIS A 273 14.32 -1.08 16.21
C HIS A 273 14.17 -1.16 14.69
N ASP A 274 13.52 -2.21 14.17
CA ASP A 274 13.35 -2.40 12.74
C ASP A 274 12.43 -1.32 12.14
N ALA A 275 11.35 -0.97 12.84
CA ALA A 275 10.46 0.13 12.44
C ALA A 275 11.21 1.46 12.30
N GLN A 276 12.13 1.75 13.22
CA GLN A 276 12.96 2.95 13.12
C GLN A 276 13.90 2.94 11.91
N ILE A 277 14.48 1.78 11.53
CA ILE A 277 15.29 1.69 10.30
C ILE A 277 14.41 1.87 9.06
N VAL A 278 13.22 1.28 9.03
CA VAL A 278 12.23 1.49 7.94
C VAL A 278 11.86 2.97 7.83
N HIS A 279 11.61 3.65 8.95
CA HIS A 279 11.32 5.08 8.99
C HIS A 279 12.47 5.92 8.41
N ILE A 280 13.72 5.59 8.74
CA ILE A 280 14.91 6.26 8.17
C ILE A 280 14.98 6.09 6.65
N ALA A 281 14.65 4.90 6.14
CA ALA A 281 14.61 4.64 4.71
C ALA A 281 13.52 5.46 4.00
N LEU A 282 12.33 5.53 4.59
CA LEU A 282 11.22 6.33 4.06
C LEU A 282 11.59 7.83 4.01
N GLU A 283 12.16 8.38 5.08
CA GLU A 283 12.66 9.77 5.10
C GLU A 283 13.75 10.03 4.06
N ALA A 284 14.53 9.00 3.70
CA ALA A 284 15.55 9.07 2.66
C ALA A 284 14.98 8.85 1.24
N GLY A 285 13.67 8.69 1.09
CA GLY A 285 12.99 8.42 -0.17
C GLY A 285 13.29 7.03 -0.74
N LEU A 286 13.68 6.07 0.11
CA LEU A 286 14.01 4.70 -0.31
C LEU A 286 12.79 3.79 -0.16
N ARG A 287 12.42 3.11 -1.24
CA ARG A 287 11.35 2.10 -1.26
C ARG A 287 11.96 0.71 -1.32
N ILE A 288 11.81 -0.04 -0.23
CA ILE A 288 12.41 -1.37 -0.04
C ILE A 288 11.28 -2.36 0.24
N SER A 289 11.28 -3.50 -0.47
CA SER A 289 10.24 -4.52 -0.31
C SER A 289 10.39 -5.30 1.00
N PRO A 290 9.33 -5.94 1.53
CA PRO A 290 9.42 -6.76 2.73
C PRO A 290 10.46 -7.89 2.63
N GLU A 291 10.63 -8.44 1.43
CA GLU A 291 11.64 -9.45 1.11
C GLU A 291 13.06 -8.90 1.21
N GLN A 292 13.30 -7.72 0.62
CA GLN A 292 14.60 -7.06 0.75
C GLN A 292 14.88 -6.68 2.20
N TRP A 293 13.87 -6.22 2.95
CA TRP A 293 14.01 -5.92 4.38
C TRP A 293 14.37 -7.13 5.22
N SER A 294 13.70 -8.26 4.99
CA SER A 294 14.03 -9.55 5.63
C SER A 294 15.49 -9.90 5.38
N SER A 295 15.94 -9.80 4.13
CA SER A 295 17.33 -10.07 3.77
C SER A 295 18.31 -9.09 4.43
N LEU A 296 18.01 -7.79 4.44
CA LEU A 296 18.89 -6.75 4.99
C LEU A 296 19.04 -6.83 6.51
N LEU A 297 17.94 -7.09 7.23
CA LEU A 297 17.92 -7.03 8.71
C LEU A 297 18.11 -8.39 9.38
N TYR A 298 17.79 -9.48 8.68
CA TYR A 298 17.82 -10.83 9.24
C TYR A 298 18.73 -11.79 8.46
N GLY A 299 19.11 -11.45 7.22
CA GLY A 299 19.90 -12.36 6.37
C GLY A 299 19.09 -13.54 5.82
N ASP A 300 17.76 -13.47 5.90
CA ASP A 300 16.86 -14.53 5.50
C ASP A 300 15.59 -14.02 4.80
N LEU A 301 14.70 -14.93 4.44
CA LEU A 301 13.40 -14.66 3.83
C LEU A 301 12.22 -15.02 4.76
N ALA A 302 12.49 -15.35 6.02
CA ALA A 302 11.48 -15.82 6.98
C ALA A 302 10.71 -14.65 7.61
N HIS A 303 11.31 -13.46 7.67
CA HIS A 303 10.73 -12.28 8.33
C HIS A 303 9.91 -11.37 7.39
N LYS A 304 9.57 -11.84 6.18
CA LYS A 304 8.78 -11.07 5.19
C LYS A 304 7.47 -10.53 5.76
N SER A 305 6.69 -11.37 6.46
CA SER A 305 5.40 -11.00 7.04
C SER A 305 5.54 -10.00 8.19
N HIS A 306 6.57 -10.16 9.02
CA HIS A 306 6.91 -9.21 10.07
C HIS A 306 7.24 -7.83 9.50
N MET A 307 8.12 -7.78 8.49
CA MET A 307 8.48 -6.52 7.83
C MET A 307 7.29 -5.87 7.10
N GLN A 308 6.44 -6.68 6.44
CA GLN A 308 5.19 -6.19 5.86
C GLN A 308 4.30 -5.53 6.93
N SER A 309 4.13 -6.19 8.08
CA SER A 309 3.34 -5.66 9.19
C SER A 309 3.90 -4.37 9.78
N ILE A 310 5.22 -4.18 9.79
CA ILE A 310 5.86 -2.91 10.18
C ILE A 310 5.54 -1.82 9.16
N ILE A 311 5.75 -2.10 7.87
CA ILE A 311 5.50 -1.14 6.78
C ILE A 311 4.04 -0.68 6.80
N ASP A 312 3.09 -1.62 6.94
CA ASP A 312 1.66 -1.31 6.96
C ASP A 312 1.28 -0.44 8.17
N LYS A 313 1.89 -0.67 9.34
CA LYS A 313 1.66 0.17 10.54
C LYS A 313 2.25 1.58 10.42
N LEU A 314 3.29 1.76 9.60
CA LEU A 314 3.89 3.06 9.34
C LEU A 314 3.14 3.88 8.28
N GLN A 315 2.19 3.27 7.58
CA GLN A 315 1.32 3.99 6.65
C GLN A 315 0.30 4.83 7.42
N SER A 316 0.13 6.08 7.00
CA SER A 316 -0.91 6.98 7.46
C SER A 316 -1.70 7.54 6.26
N PRO A 317 -2.87 8.15 6.47
CA PRO A 317 -3.61 8.83 5.38
C PRO A 317 -2.76 9.86 4.63
N GLU A 318 -1.80 10.50 5.30
CA GLU A 318 -0.89 11.49 4.73
C GLU A 318 0.27 10.88 3.94
N SER A 319 0.52 9.56 4.07
CA SER A 319 1.62 8.87 3.37
C SER A 319 1.55 9.03 1.85
N PHE A 320 0.35 9.05 1.28
CA PHE A 320 0.19 9.24 -0.16
C PHE A 320 0.66 10.65 -0.58
N ALA A 321 0.19 11.71 0.09
CA ALA A 321 0.62 13.08 -0.21
C ALA A 321 2.14 13.26 -0.07
N LYS A 322 2.74 12.68 0.98
CA LYS A 322 4.21 12.66 1.14
C LYS A 322 4.91 11.94 -0.01
N SER A 323 4.37 10.81 -0.46
CA SER A 323 4.91 10.07 -1.60
C SER A 323 4.88 10.89 -2.92
N VAL A 324 3.85 11.73 -3.11
CA VAL A 324 3.79 12.64 -4.28
C VAL A 324 4.89 13.70 -4.22
N GLN A 325 5.16 14.25 -3.03
CA GLN A 325 6.28 15.18 -2.81
C GLN A 325 7.63 14.49 -3.06
N GLU A 326 7.81 13.28 -2.56
CA GLU A 326 9.02 12.47 -2.81
C GLU A 326 9.24 12.24 -4.31
N LEU A 327 8.19 11.85 -5.04
CA LEU A 327 8.28 11.69 -6.50
C LEU A 327 8.70 13.00 -7.18
N THR A 328 8.17 14.14 -6.74
CA THR A 328 8.54 15.45 -7.29
C THR A 328 10.04 15.72 -7.12
N ILE A 329 10.60 15.42 -5.93
CA ILE A 329 12.04 15.57 -5.65
C ILE A 329 12.86 14.63 -6.55
N VAL A 330 12.40 13.38 -6.73
CA VAL A 330 13.06 12.40 -7.59
C VAL A 330 13.09 12.87 -9.05
N LEU A 331 11.97 13.37 -9.57
CA LEU A 331 11.86 13.88 -10.95
C LEU A 331 12.74 15.11 -11.18
N GLN A 332 12.82 16.02 -10.21
CA GLN A 332 13.73 17.17 -10.27
C GLN A 332 15.20 16.74 -10.36
N ARG A 333 15.59 15.69 -9.63
CA ARG A 333 16.96 15.16 -9.64
C ARG A 333 17.32 14.49 -10.97
N THR A 334 16.36 13.86 -11.65
CA THR A 334 16.59 13.16 -12.93
C THR A 334 16.32 14.02 -14.16
N GLY A 335 15.78 15.23 -13.99
CA GLY A 335 15.45 16.15 -15.08
C GLY A 335 14.12 15.85 -15.78
N ASP A 336 13.32 14.92 -15.26
CA ASP A 336 11.98 14.56 -15.74
C ASP A 336 11.84 14.39 -17.27
N PRO A 337 12.58 13.46 -17.90
CA PRO A 337 12.57 13.32 -19.36
C PRO A 337 11.20 12.93 -19.95
N ALA A 338 10.34 12.31 -19.15
CA ALA A 338 8.99 11.87 -19.56
C ALA A 338 7.89 12.88 -19.19
N ASN A 339 8.25 14.06 -18.67
CA ASN A 339 7.32 15.09 -18.20
C ASN A 339 6.25 14.52 -17.25
N LEU A 340 6.65 13.65 -16.32
CA LEU A 340 5.78 13.02 -15.34
C LEU A 340 5.25 14.03 -14.31
N ASN A 341 5.90 15.18 -14.15
CA ASN A 341 5.42 16.24 -13.27
C ASN A 341 4.03 16.78 -13.69
N ARG A 342 3.62 16.59 -14.96
CA ARG A 342 2.24 16.88 -15.39
C ARG A 342 1.17 16.07 -14.63
N LEU A 343 1.55 14.94 -14.02
CA LEU A 343 0.66 14.09 -13.21
C LEU A 343 0.39 14.67 -11.82
N ARG A 344 1.20 15.61 -11.35
CA ARG A 344 1.15 16.14 -9.99
C ARG A 344 -0.25 16.62 -9.54
N PRO A 345 -0.97 17.51 -10.27
CA PRO A 345 -2.29 17.97 -9.81
C PRO A 345 -3.30 16.83 -9.70
N HIS A 346 -3.18 15.82 -10.56
CA HIS A 346 -3.99 14.62 -10.49
C HIS A 346 -3.64 13.85 -9.22
N LEU A 347 -2.37 13.50 -9.02
CA LEU A 347 -1.92 12.73 -7.85
C LEU A 347 -2.25 13.40 -6.52
N GLU A 348 -2.11 14.72 -6.42
CA GLU A 348 -2.52 15.52 -5.25
C GLU A 348 -4.04 15.42 -5.03
N PHE A 349 -4.84 15.45 -6.10
CA PHE A 349 -6.27 15.23 -6.01
C PHE A 349 -6.63 13.85 -5.44
N LEU A 350 -6.02 12.75 -5.92
CA LEU A 350 -6.28 11.41 -5.34
C LEU A 350 -5.82 11.30 -3.89
N ALA A 351 -4.69 11.92 -3.55
CA ALA A 351 -4.18 11.90 -2.18
C ALA A 351 -5.13 12.57 -1.19
N ASN A 352 -5.93 13.54 -1.64
CA ASN A 352 -6.94 14.23 -0.85
C ASN A 352 -8.27 13.46 -0.68
N ILE A 353 -8.43 12.29 -1.32
CA ILE A 353 -9.59 11.43 -1.09
C ILE A 353 -9.48 10.82 0.32
N ASP A 354 -10.54 10.98 1.12
CA ASP A 354 -10.61 10.41 2.46
C ASP A 354 -10.63 8.87 2.39
N PRO A 355 -9.65 8.16 2.99
CA PRO A 355 -9.65 6.71 3.02
C PRO A 355 -10.65 6.11 4.03
N ASN A 356 -11.18 6.90 4.98
CA ASN A 356 -11.96 6.38 6.11
C ASN A 356 -13.48 6.30 5.83
N PRO A 357 -14.14 5.20 6.24
CA PRO A 357 -15.58 5.01 6.02
C PRO A 357 -16.49 5.93 6.82
N GLY A 358 -16.10 6.36 8.02
CA GLY A 358 -17.00 7.04 8.97
C GLY A 358 -17.30 8.52 8.69
N MET A 359 -16.62 9.16 7.74
CA MET A 359 -16.70 10.62 7.52
C MET A 359 -17.29 11.01 6.16
N LEU A 360 -17.53 10.05 5.26
CA LEU A 360 -18.14 10.30 3.94
C LEU A 360 -19.62 10.73 4.03
N GLU A 361 -20.29 10.53 5.18
CA GLU A 361 -21.69 10.89 5.38
C GLU A 361 -21.98 12.40 5.41
N ARG A 362 -20.97 13.29 5.53
CA ARG A 362 -21.25 14.72 5.81
C ARG A 362 -20.66 15.78 4.88
N ARG A 363 -19.83 15.46 3.89
CA ARG A 363 -19.15 16.53 3.10
C ARG A 363 -19.01 16.35 1.60
N GLN A 364 -19.53 15.30 0.99
CA GLN A 364 -19.48 15.17 -0.47
C GLN A 364 -20.86 14.85 -1.02
N SER A 365 -21.67 15.89 -1.27
CA SER A 365 -22.86 15.74 -2.09
C SER A 365 -22.45 15.21 -3.47
N LEU A 366 -23.15 14.17 -3.91
CA LEU A 366 -22.92 13.35 -5.10
C LEU A 366 -22.74 14.12 -6.43
N THR A 367 -23.12 15.39 -6.47
CA THR A 367 -22.91 16.26 -7.62
C THR A 367 -21.44 16.61 -7.86
N HIS A 368 -20.54 16.50 -6.88
CA HIS A 368 -19.11 16.78 -7.08
C HIS A 368 -18.25 15.53 -7.28
N SER A 369 -18.58 14.38 -6.68
CA SER A 369 -17.73 13.18 -6.71
C SER A 369 -17.66 12.48 -8.07
N CYS A 370 -18.67 12.69 -8.91
CA CYS A 370 -18.74 12.15 -10.27
C CYS A 370 -17.87 12.96 -11.27
N PHE A 371 -17.48 14.21 -10.95
CA PHE A 371 -16.56 15.02 -11.75
C PHE A 371 -15.09 14.57 -11.67
N LEU A 372 -14.74 13.70 -10.73
CA LEU A 372 -13.39 13.61 -10.19
C LEU A 372 -12.51 12.49 -10.78
N LEU A 373 -13.09 11.58 -11.56
CA LEU A 373 -12.36 10.54 -12.31
C LEU A 373 -11.99 11.00 -13.73
N SER A 374 -12.65 12.03 -14.26
CA SER A 374 -12.47 12.52 -15.64
C SER A 374 -11.03 12.97 -16.00
N PRO A 375 -10.22 13.59 -15.11
CA PRO A 375 -8.90 14.06 -15.49
C PRO A 375 -7.80 12.99 -15.44
N PHE A 376 -8.08 11.80 -14.90
CA PHE A 376 -7.04 10.89 -14.42
C PHE A 376 -6.44 9.95 -15.46
N PHE A 377 -7.15 9.70 -16.56
CA PHE A 377 -6.95 8.47 -17.32
C PHE A 377 -6.34 8.56 -18.73
N PRO A 378 -6.06 9.73 -19.34
CA PRO A 378 -5.24 9.76 -20.56
C PRO A 378 -3.74 9.44 -20.35
N LEU A 379 -3.31 9.04 -19.14
CA LEU A 379 -1.91 9.14 -18.72
C LEU A 379 -1.32 7.91 -18.01
N LEU A 380 -2.06 6.82 -17.90
CA LEU A 380 -1.44 5.51 -17.66
C LEU A 380 -0.92 5.01 -19.02
N PRO A 381 0.36 4.63 -19.14
CA PRO A 381 0.94 4.18 -20.40
C PRO A 381 0.31 2.86 -20.87
#